data_AF-X0B1T1-F1
#
_entry.id   AF-X0B1T1-F1
#
_cell.length_a   1.000
_cell.length_b   1.000
_cell.length_c   1.000
_cell.angle_alpha   90.00
_cell.angle_beta   90.00
_cell.angle_gamma   90.00
#
_symmetry.space_group_name_H-M   'P 1'
#
loop_
_entity.id
_entity.type
_entity.pdbx_description
1 polymer ?
#
loop_
_entity_poly.entity_id
_entity_poly.type
_entity_poly.pdbx_seq_one_letter_code
_entity_poly.pdbx_strand_id
1 'polypeptide(L)'
;MNQNRSGQPSPSNNGPECPSDIGSARTAAPPVLEVIFEDPQLRRETAVRAEPSRELPKHFVSLVRDMSQENGQLKKRREQGLDDPRKVWDQLAKLEKLDLTRYPQQRATLEPWHELVIIAATMVDEHLGNKDIALSTITQLNRRELSHETINRDKRVIREMIKLMDDLYLQWKHELALEIFILLDIPMSVLRLQSAQKFNALTLQLKNHTPSTKIKSFLKLYIPFLVLLLRPKYRLSDIQKALQTSLFNQADWDTFREALQRPAPKYDPIRDIWTNHRPVPSVQAPAPEAPEPQQRISTPIVNERNAPTSNLELSEFIDYKRNYPAKIHTPISGFKAFETSPDLQRKVAYASENQTGYTPTGPDLFAYDWADDIHGPVMRQVLEDLAKYGFLQAEEVYVARVSVSHGLTSTIVPAGHLQIVVPIEDSHWPVSLSNQESSTTVKWNTGIMYTLDQKTKLSASGWIKYMSLLAVT
;
A
#
# COMPACT_ATOMS: atom_id res chain seq x y z
N MET A 1 35.02 65.79 -38.92
CA MET A 1 35.16 65.42 -40.35
C MET A 1 34.23 64.25 -40.63
N ASN A 2 33.28 64.47 -41.56
CA ASN A 2 32.56 63.54 -42.44
C ASN A 2 31.90 62.27 -41.87
N GLN A 3 30.55 62.23 -41.83
CA GLN A 3 29.60 61.79 -42.89
C GLN A 3 29.44 60.26 -42.92
N ASN A 4 28.30 59.71 -42.51
CA ASN A 4 27.01 59.54 -43.22
C ASN A 4 26.90 58.25 -44.06
N ARG A 5 25.73 57.61 -43.93
CA ARG A 5 24.99 56.76 -44.89
C ARG A 5 25.26 55.26 -44.99
N SER A 6 24.30 54.51 -44.42
CA SER A 6 23.33 53.62 -45.10
C SER A 6 23.76 52.84 -46.36
N GLY A 7 23.49 51.53 -46.34
CA GLY A 7 23.37 50.72 -47.54
C GLY A 7 23.05 49.24 -47.23
N GLN A 8 21.78 48.87 -47.29
CA GLN A 8 21.37 47.51 -47.70
C GLN A 8 21.40 47.47 -49.24
N PRO A 9 21.72 46.33 -49.86
CA PRO A 9 20.63 45.54 -50.47
C PRO A 9 20.87 44.00 -50.49
N SER A 10 19.78 43.23 -50.46
CA SER A 10 19.70 41.87 -51.03
C SER A 10 19.32 41.98 -52.52
N PRO A 11 19.60 40.99 -53.40
CA PRO A 11 18.56 39.97 -53.67
C PRO A 11 19.00 38.59 -54.22
N SER A 12 18.09 37.62 -54.03
CA SER A 12 17.58 36.59 -54.96
C SER A 12 18.38 35.37 -55.45
N ASN A 13 17.68 34.22 -55.29
CA ASN A 13 17.42 33.14 -56.27
C ASN A 13 18.49 32.08 -56.59
N ASN A 14 18.23 30.82 -56.21
CA ASN A 14 17.72 29.75 -57.10
C ASN A 14 17.76 28.38 -56.39
N GLY A 15 16.65 27.62 -56.46
CA GLY A 15 16.65 26.16 -56.21
C GLY A 15 17.44 25.40 -57.29
N PRO A 16 17.55 24.06 -57.21
CA PRO A 16 16.44 23.24 -57.74
C PRO A 16 16.26 21.84 -57.10
N GLU A 17 15.11 21.23 -57.45
CA GLU A 17 14.89 19.80 -57.78
C GLU A 17 14.87 18.69 -56.70
N CYS A 18 13.68 18.11 -56.54
CA CYS A 18 13.46 16.70 -56.20
C CYS A 18 13.71 15.79 -57.42
N PRO A 19 13.99 14.49 -57.17
CA PRO A 19 13.24 13.45 -57.87
C PRO A 19 12.61 12.39 -56.94
N SER A 20 11.52 11.88 -57.49
CA SER A 20 10.47 10.93 -57.11
C SER A 20 10.81 9.47 -56.72
N ASP A 21 9.90 8.92 -55.89
CA ASP A 21 9.24 7.60 -55.89
C ASP A 21 10.02 6.28 -55.69
N ILE A 22 9.51 5.45 -54.74
CA ILE A 22 8.80 4.16 -54.96
C ILE A 22 8.38 3.57 -53.59
N GLY A 23 7.12 3.14 -53.45
CA GLY A 23 6.81 1.93 -52.65
C GLY A 23 5.76 1.96 -51.54
N SER A 24 4.48 2.13 -51.90
CA SER A 24 3.30 1.35 -51.48
C SER A 24 3.23 0.69 -50.06
N ALA A 25 2.22 1.07 -49.26
CA ALA A 25 1.20 0.14 -48.76
C ALA A 25 0.02 0.89 -48.10
N ARG A 26 -1.17 0.71 -48.68
CA ARG A 26 -2.48 1.10 -48.13
C ARG A 26 -2.82 0.26 -46.89
N THR A 27 -3.48 0.84 -45.90
CA THR A 27 -4.54 0.11 -45.17
C THR A 27 -5.61 1.06 -44.63
N ALA A 28 -6.85 0.63 -44.80
CA ALA A 28 -8.08 1.40 -44.69
C ALA A 28 -8.55 1.64 -43.23
N ALA A 29 -9.21 2.78 -42.99
CA ALA A 29 -10.16 2.95 -41.88
C ALA A 29 -11.47 2.21 -42.23
N PRO A 30 -12.20 1.56 -41.30
CA PRO A 30 -13.15 2.21 -40.34
C PRO A 30 -13.40 1.35 -39.04
N PRO A 31 -14.40 1.58 -38.15
CA PRO A 31 -15.41 2.65 -38.06
C PRO A 31 -15.44 3.44 -36.74
N VAL A 32 -16.07 4.62 -36.84
CA VAL A 32 -16.51 5.50 -35.76
C VAL A 32 -17.71 4.85 -35.03
N LEU A 33 -17.70 4.90 -33.69
CA LEU A 33 -18.88 4.74 -32.86
C LEU A 33 -19.13 6.04 -32.12
N GLU A 34 -20.22 6.70 -32.50
CA GLU A 34 -20.74 7.93 -31.92
C GLU A 34 -21.97 7.54 -31.08
N VAL A 35 -21.99 7.84 -29.76
CA VAL A 35 -23.23 7.82 -28.97
C VAL A 35 -23.22 8.93 -27.90
N ILE A 36 -23.91 10.02 -28.24
CA ILE A 36 -24.93 10.78 -27.50
C ILE A 36 -24.66 11.11 -26.01
N PHE A 37 -24.51 12.40 -25.74
CA PHE A 37 -24.53 13.00 -24.40
C PHE A 37 -25.98 13.17 -23.90
N GLU A 38 -26.30 12.67 -22.70
CA GLU A 38 -27.52 13.05 -21.98
C GLU A 38 -27.34 14.36 -21.19
N ASP A 39 -28.41 15.15 -21.18
CA ASP A 39 -28.53 16.53 -20.73
C ASP A 39 -28.35 16.71 -19.19
N PRO A 40 -27.56 17.69 -18.72
CA PRO A 40 -27.24 17.96 -17.31
C PRO A 40 -28.42 18.18 -16.33
N GLN A 41 -29.67 18.27 -16.76
CA GLN A 41 -30.80 18.53 -15.85
C GLN A 41 -31.18 17.36 -14.93
N LEU A 42 -30.74 16.13 -15.22
CA LEU A 42 -30.97 14.94 -14.37
C LEU A 42 -30.08 14.87 -13.12
N ARG A 43 -29.13 15.81 -12.93
CA ARG A 43 -28.22 15.85 -11.77
C ARG A 43 -28.89 16.05 -10.40
N ARG A 44 -30.18 16.39 -10.34
CA ARG A 44 -30.88 16.45 -9.05
C ARG A 44 -31.38 15.10 -8.54
N GLU A 45 -31.46 14.08 -9.39
CA GLU A 45 -31.92 12.74 -8.98
C GLU A 45 -30.77 11.75 -8.75
N THR A 46 -29.58 11.99 -9.32
CA THR A 46 -28.42 11.07 -9.22
C THR A 46 -27.56 11.23 -7.97
N ALA A 47 -27.84 12.21 -7.11
CA ALA A 47 -27.20 12.34 -5.79
C ALA A 47 -27.45 11.15 -4.84
N VAL A 48 -28.22 10.13 -5.28
CA VAL A 48 -28.61 8.96 -4.47
C VAL A 48 -27.85 7.67 -4.81
N ARG A 49 -27.03 7.58 -5.88
CA ARG A 49 -26.27 6.33 -6.16
C ARG A 49 -24.88 6.55 -6.78
N ALA A 50 -23.89 6.86 -5.95
CA ALA A 50 -22.51 6.45 -6.21
C ALA A 50 -22.17 5.41 -5.14
N GLU A 51 -22.39 4.13 -5.44
CA GLU A 51 -22.06 3.06 -4.50
C GLU A 51 -20.53 3.03 -4.27
N PRO A 52 -20.07 3.05 -3.00
CA PRO A 52 -18.65 2.91 -2.68
C PRO A 52 -18.18 1.55 -3.18
N SER A 53 -16.97 1.50 -3.78
CA SER A 53 -16.35 0.27 -4.28
C SER A 53 -16.57 -0.88 -3.30
N ARG A 54 -17.24 -1.94 -3.79
CA ARG A 54 -17.61 -3.13 -3.02
C ARG A 54 -16.43 -4.05 -2.73
N GLU A 55 -15.25 -3.79 -3.31
CA GLU A 55 -14.09 -4.65 -3.18
C GLU A 55 -13.38 -4.48 -1.84
N LEU A 56 -13.18 -5.61 -1.16
CA LEU A 56 -12.46 -5.69 0.10
C LEU A 56 -10.95 -5.48 -0.12
N PRO A 57 -10.25 -4.77 0.80
CA PRO A 57 -8.80 -4.62 0.74
C PRO A 57 -8.07 -5.97 0.67
N LYS A 58 -6.96 -6.05 -0.07
CA LYS A 58 -6.15 -7.29 -0.22
C LYS A 58 -5.86 -8.00 1.10
N HIS A 59 -5.55 -7.27 2.16
CA HIS A 59 -5.31 -7.85 3.49
C HIS A 59 -6.56 -8.48 4.12
N PHE A 60 -7.73 -7.85 3.92
CA PHE A 60 -9.01 -8.39 4.38
C PHE A 60 -9.36 -9.66 3.59
N VAL A 61 -9.16 -9.64 2.27
CA VAL A 61 -9.34 -10.83 1.42
C VAL A 61 -8.39 -11.96 1.80
N SER A 62 -7.12 -11.65 2.08
CA SER A 62 -6.14 -12.64 2.55
C SER A 62 -6.58 -13.27 3.87
N LEU A 63 -7.01 -12.45 4.84
CA LEU A 63 -7.50 -12.97 6.12
C LEU A 63 -8.72 -13.87 5.89
N VAL A 64 -9.71 -13.43 5.11
CA VAL A 64 -10.91 -14.22 4.80
C VAL A 64 -10.53 -15.57 4.19
N ARG A 65 -9.62 -15.57 3.21
CA ARG A 65 -9.09 -16.80 2.61
C ARG A 65 -8.44 -17.70 3.65
N ASP A 66 -7.57 -17.17 4.50
CA ASP A 66 -6.86 -17.96 5.51
C ASP A 66 -7.83 -18.48 6.58
N MET A 67 -8.89 -17.73 6.90
CA MET A 67 -9.95 -18.15 7.84
C MET A 67 -10.93 -19.17 7.24
N SER A 68 -10.98 -19.32 5.91
CA SER A 68 -11.91 -20.24 5.25
C SER A 68 -11.58 -21.72 5.45
N GLN A 69 -10.34 -22.05 5.83
CA GLN A 69 -9.86 -23.42 6.00
C GLN A 69 -9.16 -23.59 7.36
N GLU A 70 -9.38 -24.72 8.02
CA GLU A 70 -8.74 -25.05 9.31
C GLU A 70 -7.21 -24.89 9.27
N ASN A 71 -6.55 -25.43 8.24
CA ASN A 71 -5.11 -25.33 8.10
C ASN A 71 -4.64 -23.87 7.92
N GLY A 72 -5.44 -23.04 7.25
CA GLY A 72 -5.16 -21.61 7.10
C GLY A 72 -5.26 -20.88 8.43
N GLN A 73 -6.29 -21.17 9.23
CA GLN A 73 -6.46 -20.60 10.57
C GLN A 73 -5.28 -20.95 11.48
N LEU A 74 -4.90 -22.24 11.54
CA LEU A 74 -3.77 -22.71 12.35
C LEU A 74 -2.43 -22.13 11.87
N LYS A 75 -2.21 -22.06 10.55
CA LYS A 75 -1.01 -21.45 9.97
C LYS A 75 -0.89 -19.98 10.35
N LYS A 76 -1.98 -19.21 10.20
CA LYS A 76 -1.98 -17.77 10.51
C LYS A 76 -1.72 -17.51 12.00
N ARG A 77 -2.30 -18.31 12.90
CA ARG A 77 -2.01 -18.24 14.34
C ARG A 77 -0.54 -18.52 14.64
N ARG A 78 0.05 -19.53 14.00
CA ARG A 78 1.48 -19.85 14.16
C ARG A 78 2.39 -18.72 13.68
N GLU A 79 2.09 -18.11 12.52
CA GLU A 79 2.83 -16.97 11.99
C GLU A 79 2.84 -15.79 12.97
N GLN A 80 1.76 -15.60 13.73
CA GLN A 80 1.61 -14.54 14.74
C GLN A 80 2.00 -14.98 16.16
N GLY A 81 2.56 -16.19 16.34
CA GLY A 81 2.99 -16.69 17.64
C GLY A 81 1.86 -17.03 18.63
N LEU A 82 0.63 -17.17 18.15
CA LEU A 82 -0.56 -17.49 18.96
C LEU A 82 -0.78 -18.99 19.17
N ASP A 83 0.13 -19.82 18.67
CA ASP A 83 0.08 -21.29 18.77
C ASP A 83 0.72 -21.85 20.04
N ASP A 84 1.47 -21.03 20.78
CA ASP A 84 2.18 -21.43 22.01
C ASP A 84 1.84 -20.47 23.16
N PRO A 85 1.40 -20.98 24.33
CA PRO A 85 1.05 -20.13 25.46
C PRO A 85 2.23 -19.29 25.96
N ARG A 86 3.48 -19.77 25.86
CA ARG A 86 4.66 -18.98 26.27
C ARG A 86 4.86 -17.79 25.36
N LYS A 87 4.75 -17.97 24.04
CA LYS A 87 4.85 -16.87 23.07
C LYS A 87 3.76 -15.82 23.29
N VAL A 88 2.52 -16.27 23.58
CA VAL A 88 1.42 -15.36 23.93
C VAL A 88 1.75 -14.57 25.20
N TRP A 89 2.20 -15.22 26.27
CA TRP A 89 2.60 -14.51 27.50
C TRP A 89 3.78 -13.57 27.28
N ASP A 90 4.75 -13.93 26.44
CA ASP A 90 5.87 -13.06 26.08
C ASP A 90 5.40 -11.80 25.33
N GLN A 91 4.43 -11.94 24.42
CA GLN A 91 3.78 -10.80 23.75
C GLN A 91 3.04 -9.91 24.75
N LEU A 92 2.27 -10.49 25.68
CA LEU A 92 1.55 -9.74 26.70
C LEU A 92 2.50 -9.03 27.67
N ALA A 93 3.61 -9.67 28.04
CA ALA A 93 4.65 -9.07 28.87
C ALA A 93 5.39 -7.93 28.16
N LYS A 94 5.55 -7.99 26.82
CA LYS A 94 6.04 -6.87 26.02
C LYS A 94 5.05 -5.70 26.10
N LEU A 95 3.76 -5.96 25.87
CA LEU A 95 2.70 -4.96 25.94
C LEU A 95 2.62 -4.29 27.33
N GLU A 96 2.66 -5.07 28.42
CA GLU A 96 2.62 -4.56 29.80
C GLU A 96 3.77 -3.59 30.12
N LYS A 97 4.95 -3.81 29.52
CA LYS A 97 6.14 -2.98 29.71
C LYS A 97 6.16 -1.74 28.80
N LEU A 98 5.16 -1.54 27.94
CA LEU A 98 5.11 -0.38 27.06
C LEU A 98 4.73 0.88 27.84
N ASP A 99 5.62 1.86 27.78
CA ASP A 99 5.38 3.23 28.23
C ASP A 99 6.05 4.18 27.25
N LEU A 100 5.31 4.57 26.20
CA LEU A 100 5.80 5.50 25.18
C LEU A 100 6.03 6.92 25.73
N THR A 101 5.45 7.26 26.88
CA THR A 101 5.66 8.58 27.49
C THR A 101 7.02 8.67 28.16
N ARG A 102 7.48 7.58 28.79
CA ARG A 102 8.79 7.49 29.45
C ARG A 102 9.89 6.97 28.53
N TYR A 103 9.55 6.08 27.60
CA TYR A 103 10.49 5.37 26.74
C TYR A 103 10.05 5.40 25.26
N PRO A 104 10.11 6.57 24.57
CA PRO A 104 9.67 6.69 23.17
C PRO A 104 10.35 5.74 22.18
N GLN A 105 11.56 5.28 22.49
CA GLN A 105 12.32 4.32 21.69
C GLN A 105 11.61 2.96 21.53
N GLN A 106 10.73 2.59 22.47
CA GLN A 106 9.95 1.34 22.39
C GLN A 106 9.03 1.31 21.16
N ARG A 107 8.74 2.47 20.55
CA ARG A 107 7.99 2.54 19.29
C ARG A 107 8.58 1.65 18.19
N ALA A 108 9.91 1.59 18.07
CA ALA A 108 10.57 0.85 17.00
C ALA A 108 10.34 -0.67 17.08
N THR A 109 9.89 -1.17 18.23
CA THR A 109 9.62 -2.59 18.46
C THR A 109 8.13 -2.93 18.46
N LEU A 110 7.26 -1.97 18.13
CA LEU A 110 5.81 -2.18 18.11
C LEU A 110 5.39 -2.97 16.88
N GLU A 111 4.66 -4.04 17.12
CA GLU A 111 3.88 -4.72 16.07
C GLU A 111 2.54 -3.97 15.85
N PRO A 112 1.92 -4.09 14.66
CA PRO A 112 0.72 -3.33 14.31
C PRO A 112 -0.44 -3.41 15.32
N TRP A 113 -0.64 -4.58 15.93
CA TRP A 113 -1.71 -4.77 16.90
C TRP A 113 -1.45 -4.04 18.23
N HIS A 114 -0.18 -3.78 18.60
CA HIS A 114 0.14 -2.96 19.77
C HIS A 114 -0.34 -1.52 19.58
N GLU A 115 -0.21 -0.97 18.36
CA GLU A 115 -0.70 0.39 18.05
C GLU A 115 -2.21 0.51 18.30
N LEU A 116 -2.98 -0.53 17.92
CA LEU A 116 -4.42 -0.58 18.16
C LEU A 116 -4.76 -0.56 19.66
N VAL A 117 -4.06 -1.35 20.47
CA VAL A 117 -4.29 -1.40 21.92
C VAL A 117 -3.88 -0.09 22.60
N ILE A 118 -2.78 0.53 22.15
CA ILE A 118 -2.33 1.84 22.67
C ILE A 118 -3.39 2.91 22.36
N ILE A 119 -3.90 2.97 21.13
CA ILE A 119 -4.93 3.95 20.74
C ILE A 119 -6.25 3.66 21.48
N ALA A 120 -6.59 2.40 21.71
CA ALA A 120 -7.74 2.07 22.57
C ALA A 120 -7.53 2.59 24.00
N ALA A 121 -6.32 2.45 24.57
CA ALA A 121 -6.02 2.98 25.90
C ALA A 121 -6.12 4.52 25.95
N THR A 122 -5.69 5.23 24.90
CA THR A 122 -5.82 6.71 24.87
C THR A 122 -7.28 7.17 24.76
N MET A 123 -8.16 6.39 24.11
CA MET A 123 -9.60 6.66 24.14
C MET A 123 -10.17 6.57 25.56
N VAL A 124 -9.70 5.62 26.38
CA VAL A 124 -10.09 5.51 27.79
C VAL A 124 -9.50 6.65 28.62
N ASP A 125 -8.24 7.01 28.37
CA ASP A 125 -7.59 8.16 29.03
C ASP A 125 -8.40 9.44 28.81
N GLU A 126 -8.80 9.75 27.58
CA GLU A 126 -9.64 10.91 27.27
C GLU A 126 -11.01 10.86 27.94
N HIS A 127 -11.66 9.69 27.97
CA HIS A 127 -12.96 9.50 28.61
C HIS A 127 -12.90 9.79 30.12
N LEU A 128 -11.79 9.43 30.76
CA LEU A 128 -11.53 9.68 32.18
C LEU A 128 -10.98 11.08 32.48
N GLY A 129 -10.86 11.95 31.46
CA GLY A 129 -10.38 13.32 31.61
C GLY A 129 -8.87 13.49 31.51
N ASN A 130 -8.11 12.42 31.28
CA ASN A 130 -6.64 12.43 31.16
C ASN A 130 -6.18 12.79 29.73
N LYS A 131 -6.68 13.91 29.20
CA LYS A 131 -6.45 14.34 27.80
C LYS A 131 -4.98 14.58 27.48
N ASP A 132 -4.21 15.12 28.42
CA ASP A 132 -2.78 15.41 28.21
C ASP A 132 -1.96 14.12 28.06
N ILE A 133 -2.28 13.10 28.86
CA ILE A 133 -1.65 11.77 28.76
C ILE A 133 -2.02 11.11 27.43
N ALA A 134 -3.28 11.19 27.03
CA ALA A 134 -3.75 10.67 25.75
C ALA A 134 -3.03 11.34 24.58
N LEU A 135 -2.98 12.68 24.56
CA LEU A 135 -2.32 13.45 23.51
C LEU A 135 -0.82 13.15 23.46
N SER A 136 -0.14 13.15 24.61
CA SER A 136 1.28 12.85 24.70
C SER A 136 1.58 11.44 24.17
N THR A 137 0.79 10.44 24.55
CA THR A 137 0.94 9.05 24.08
C THR A 137 0.75 8.95 22.56
N ILE A 138 -0.27 9.61 21.99
CA ILE A 138 -0.50 9.64 20.54
C ILE A 138 0.64 10.34 19.79
N THR A 139 1.12 11.47 20.30
CA THR A 139 2.24 12.21 19.70
C THR A 139 3.51 11.37 19.70
N GLN A 140 3.83 10.68 20.81
CA GLN A 140 4.99 9.79 20.89
C GLN A 140 4.85 8.57 19.97
N LEU A 141 3.66 7.96 19.94
CA LEU A 141 3.33 6.87 19.02
C LEU A 141 3.56 7.28 17.57
N ASN A 142 3.27 8.54 17.21
CA ASN A 142 3.37 9.03 15.83
C ASN A 142 4.65 9.84 15.52
N ARG A 143 5.50 10.16 16.51
CA ARG A 143 6.69 11.06 16.43
C ARG A 143 6.36 12.50 16.02
N ARG A 144 5.08 12.83 15.91
CA ARG A 144 4.57 14.14 15.53
C ARG A 144 3.16 14.27 16.04
N GLU A 145 2.73 15.50 16.20
CA GLU A 145 1.32 15.79 16.42
C GLU A 145 0.53 15.38 15.19
N LEU A 146 -0.57 14.65 15.43
CA LEU A 146 -1.52 14.30 14.40
C LEU A 146 -2.63 15.33 14.34
N SER A 147 -3.17 15.56 13.15
CA SER A 147 -4.39 16.35 13.00
C SER A 147 -5.55 15.69 13.77
N HIS A 148 -6.45 16.52 14.30
CA HIS A 148 -7.64 16.05 15.02
C HIS A 148 -8.47 15.07 14.19
N GLU A 149 -8.56 15.30 12.87
CA GLU A 149 -9.23 14.39 11.96
C GLU A 149 -8.57 13.00 11.89
N THR A 150 -7.24 12.94 11.85
CA THR A 150 -6.51 11.66 11.83
C THR A 150 -6.74 10.89 13.12
N ILE A 151 -6.69 11.57 14.27
CA ILE A 151 -6.99 10.99 15.57
C ILE A 151 -8.43 10.43 15.59
N ASN A 152 -9.40 11.16 15.04
CA ASN A 152 -10.78 10.68 14.97
C ASN A 152 -10.96 9.47 14.04
N ARG A 153 -10.21 9.40 12.93
CA ARG A 153 -10.18 8.23 12.05
C ARG A 153 -9.58 7.01 12.75
N ASP A 154 -8.51 7.20 13.52
CA ASP A 154 -7.90 6.16 14.35
C ASP A 154 -8.87 5.61 15.39
N LYS A 155 -9.55 6.51 16.13
CA LYS A 155 -10.59 6.13 17.11
C LYS A 155 -11.74 5.36 16.44
N ARG A 156 -12.14 5.77 15.23
CA ARG A 156 -13.16 5.04 14.45
C ARG A 156 -12.69 3.61 14.16
N VAL A 157 -11.45 3.41 13.72
CA VAL A 157 -10.91 2.06 13.46
C VAL A 157 -11.00 1.18 14.70
N ILE A 158 -10.63 1.70 15.88
CA ILE A 158 -10.74 0.92 17.13
C ILE A 158 -12.18 0.46 17.36
N ARG A 159 -13.16 1.37 17.20
CA ARG A 159 -14.58 1.02 17.35
C ARG A 159 -15.05 -0.01 16.33
N GLU A 160 -14.69 0.15 15.06
CA GLU A 160 -15.06 -0.82 14.01
C GLU A 160 -14.39 -2.19 14.25
N MET A 161 -13.16 -2.23 14.77
CA MET A 161 -12.46 -3.47 15.11
C MET A 161 -13.10 -4.18 16.29
N ILE A 162 -13.46 -3.44 17.34
CA ILE A 162 -14.18 -4.00 18.50
C ILE A 162 -15.53 -4.54 18.06
N LYS A 163 -16.28 -3.77 17.27
CA LYS A 163 -17.56 -4.22 16.71
C LYS A 163 -17.41 -5.49 15.87
N LEU A 164 -16.39 -5.57 15.01
CA LEU A 164 -16.07 -6.77 14.23
C LEU A 164 -15.83 -7.99 15.15
N MET A 165 -15.00 -7.85 16.18
CA MET A 165 -14.70 -8.94 17.12
C MET A 165 -15.93 -9.36 17.92
N ASP A 166 -16.71 -8.41 18.41
CA ASP A 166 -17.94 -8.67 19.16
C ASP A 166 -18.94 -9.47 18.31
N ASP A 167 -19.17 -9.00 17.08
CA ASP A 167 -20.05 -9.64 16.11
C ASP A 167 -19.60 -11.07 15.75
N LEU A 168 -18.30 -11.27 15.57
CA LEU A 168 -17.74 -12.59 15.27
C LEU A 168 -17.80 -13.51 16.49
N TYR A 169 -17.53 -13.00 17.69
CA TYR A 169 -17.60 -13.80 18.92
C TYR A 169 -19.03 -14.25 19.21
N LEU A 170 -20.02 -13.39 18.99
CA LEU A 170 -21.43 -13.74 19.14
C LEU A 170 -21.87 -14.82 18.12
N GLN A 171 -21.35 -14.76 16.89
CA GLN A 171 -21.66 -15.73 15.84
C GLN A 171 -20.95 -17.07 16.06
N TRP A 172 -19.64 -17.02 16.30
CA TRP A 172 -18.78 -18.21 16.38
C TRP A 172 -18.78 -18.87 17.75
N LYS A 173 -19.04 -18.10 18.82
CA LYS A 173 -18.86 -18.51 20.22
C LYS A 173 -17.48 -19.10 20.49
N HIS A 174 -16.46 -18.52 19.84
CA HIS A 174 -15.11 -19.04 19.83
C HIS A 174 -14.09 -17.91 20.02
N GLU A 175 -13.05 -18.16 20.83
CA GLU A 175 -12.05 -17.15 21.23
C GLU A 175 -11.19 -16.64 20.06
N LEU A 176 -11.07 -17.42 18.98
CA LEU A 176 -10.48 -16.99 17.71
C LEU A 176 -11.03 -15.63 17.22
N ALA A 177 -12.31 -15.34 17.46
CA ALA A 177 -12.91 -14.06 17.09
C ALA A 177 -12.20 -12.86 17.72
N LEU A 178 -11.69 -13.04 18.95
CA LEU A 178 -10.99 -12.01 19.70
C LEU A 178 -9.54 -11.83 19.21
N GLU A 179 -8.99 -12.82 18.52
CA GLU A 179 -7.62 -12.78 17.99
C GLU A 179 -7.54 -12.12 16.59
N ILE A 180 -8.68 -11.86 15.93
CA ILE A 180 -8.75 -11.38 14.54
C ILE A 180 -7.92 -10.11 14.29
N PHE A 181 -7.92 -9.17 15.24
CA PHE A 181 -7.16 -7.92 15.07
C PHE A 181 -5.63 -8.14 15.10
N ILE A 182 -5.15 -9.20 15.76
CA ILE A 182 -3.74 -9.63 15.74
C ILE A 182 -3.46 -10.33 14.40
N LEU A 183 -4.37 -11.23 13.99
CA LEU A 183 -4.23 -12.00 12.74
C LEU A 183 -4.27 -11.14 11.47
N LEU A 184 -4.91 -9.97 11.52
CA LEU A 184 -4.92 -9.01 10.42
C LEU A 184 -3.51 -8.51 10.10
N ASP A 185 -2.71 -8.21 11.14
CA ASP A 185 -1.34 -7.72 11.03
C ASP A 185 -1.21 -6.53 10.04
N ILE A 186 -2.08 -5.53 10.21
CA ILE A 186 -2.14 -4.34 9.35
C ILE A 186 -1.79 -3.09 10.17
N PRO A 187 -0.82 -2.26 9.72
CA PRO A 187 -0.49 -0.99 10.37
C PRO A 187 -1.69 -0.04 10.48
N MET A 188 -1.72 0.78 11.55
CA MET A 188 -2.82 1.71 11.78
C MET A 188 -3.00 2.73 10.64
N SER A 189 -1.88 3.11 10.00
CA SER A 189 -1.86 3.98 8.83
C SER A 189 -2.67 3.46 7.64
N VAL A 190 -2.80 2.13 7.49
CA VAL A 190 -3.58 1.49 6.43
C VAL A 190 -5.03 1.26 6.87
N LEU A 191 -5.24 0.89 8.14
CA LEU A 191 -6.57 0.67 8.70
C LEU A 191 -7.41 1.96 8.72
N ARG A 192 -6.82 3.11 9.04
CA ARG A 192 -7.53 4.41 9.11
C ARG A 192 -8.13 4.85 7.77
N LEU A 193 -7.63 4.31 6.66
CA LEU A 193 -8.12 4.57 5.31
C LEU A 193 -9.39 3.77 4.97
N GLN A 194 -9.72 2.74 5.76
CA GLN A 194 -10.88 1.89 5.51
C GLN A 194 -12.16 2.52 6.06
N SER A 195 -13.25 2.38 5.30
CA SER A 195 -14.58 2.82 5.72
C SER A 195 -15.26 1.79 6.62
N ALA A 196 -16.23 2.21 7.41
CA ALA A 196 -17.07 1.31 8.22
C ALA A 196 -17.76 0.24 7.35
N GLN A 197 -18.16 0.57 6.12
CA GLN A 197 -18.72 -0.41 5.17
C GLN A 197 -17.74 -1.53 4.83
N LYS A 198 -16.43 -1.27 4.74
CA LYS A 198 -15.43 -2.31 4.50
C LYS A 198 -15.24 -3.22 5.71
N PHE A 199 -15.29 -2.67 6.93
CA PHE A 199 -15.31 -3.48 8.15
C PHE A 199 -16.58 -4.33 8.24
N ASN A 200 -17.76 -3.78 7.89
CA ASN A 200 -19.00 -4.56 7.82
C ASN A 200 -18.94 -5.67 6.75
N ALA A 201 -18.37 -5.38 5.58
CA ALA A 201 -18.18 -6.38 4.53
C ALA A 201 -17.22 -7.51 4.97
N LEU A 202 -16.11 -7.15 5.64
CA LEU A 202 -15.20 -8.13 6.25
C LEU A 202 -15.93 -8.98 7.30
N THR A 203 -16.71 -8.34 8.17
CA THR A 203 -17.52 -9.01 9.20
C THR A 203 -18.43 -10.05 8.57
N LEU A 204 -19.16 -9.67 7.52
CA LEU A 204 -20.11 -10.55 6.84
C LEU A 204 -19.41 -11.75 6.20
N GLN A 205 -18.25 -11.54 5.57
CA GLN A 205 -17.49 -12.64 4.97
C GLN A 205 -16.95 -13.60 6.02
N LEU A 206 -16.38 -13.08 7.11
CA LEU A 206 -15.85 -13.90 8.20
C LEU A 206 -16.95 -14.68 8.92
N LYS A 207 -18.14 -14.10 9.14
CA LYS A 207 -19.28 -14.79 9.78
C LYS A 207 -19.68 -16.10 9.08
N ASN A 208 -19.40 -16.24 7.78
CA ASN A 208 -19.71 -17.43 7.00
C ASN A 208 -18.69 -18.58 7.19
N HIS A 209 -17.62 -18.35 7.94
CA HIS A 209 -16.62 -19.37 8.23
C HIS A 209 -16.80 -19.95 9.63
N THR A 210 -16.31 -21.17 9.83
CA THR A 210 -16.38 -21.87 11.11
C THR A 210 -14.97 -21.99 11.69
N PRO A 211 -14.73 -21.53 12.93
CA PRO A 211 -13.46 -21.75 13.60
C PRO A 211 -13.17 -23.24 13.79
N SER A 212 -11.91 -23.62 13.62
CA SER A 212 -11.47 -24.98 13.85
C SER A 212 -11.58 -25.34 15.32
N THR A 213 -12.10 -26.55 15.59
CA THR A 213 -12.15 -27.12 16.93
C THR A 213 -10.77 -27.48 17.50
N LYS A 214 -9.72 -27.45 16.67
CA LYS A 214 -8.33 -27.66 17.11
C LYS A 214 -7.73 -26.40 17.72
N ILE A 215 -8.32 -25.23 17.47
CA ILE A 215 -7.85 -23.96 18.02
C ILE A 215 -8.25 -23.90 19.48
N LYS A 216 -7.26 -24.06 20.36
CA LYS A 216 -7.40 -23.76 21.78
C LYS A 216 -6.73 -22.41 22.01
N SER A 217 -7.55 -21.41 22.24
CA SER A 217 -7.08 -20.12 22.72
C SER A 217 -6.79 -20.25 24.21
N PHE A 218 -5.69 -19.65 24.66
CA PHE A 218 -5.23 -19.76 26.04
C PHE A 218 -5.76 -18.62 26.91
N LEU A 219 -6.21 -17.55 26.27
CA LEU A 219 -6.63 -16.32 26.90
C LEU A 219 -7.57 -15.55 25.95
N LYS A 220 -8.53 -14.83 26.53
CA LYS A 220 -9.38 -13.89 25.78
C LYS A 220 -8.58 -12.65 25.40
N LEU A 221 -7.87 -12.69 24.26
CA LEU A 221 -7.09 -11.58 23.72
C LEU A 221 -7.98 -10.46 23.16
N TYR A 222 -8.82 -9.86 24.01
CA TYR A 222 -9.80 -8.86 23.62
C TYR A 222 -9.27 -7.44 23.85
N ILE A 223 -9.40 -6.52 22.88
CA ILE A 223 -8.82 -5.16 22.98
C ILE A 223 -9.16 -4.46 24.32
N PRO A 224 -10.43 -4.39 24.78
CA PRO A 224 -10.76 -3.85 26.10
C PRO A 224 -10.02 -4.52 27.26
N PHE A 225 -9.78 -5.84 27.20
CA PHE A 225 -9.04 -6.57 28.24
C PHE A 225 -7.55 -6.24 28.18
N LEU A 226 -6.99 -6.10 26.99
CA LEU A 226 -5.58 -5.74 26.78
C LEU A 226 -5.27 -4.31 27.23
N VAL A 227 -6.25 -3.40 27.27
CA VAL A 227 -6.08 -2.06 27.88
C VAL A 227 -5.69 -2.15 29.36
N LEU A 228 -6.08 -3.21 30.08
CA LEU A 228 -5.66 -3.43 31.47
C LEU A 228 -4.14 -3.46 31.63
N LEU A 229 -3.43 -4.05 30.66
CA LEU A 229 -1.97 -4.18 30.71
C LEU A 229 -1.29 -2.80 30.62
N LEU A 230 -1.87 -1.86 29.87
CA LEU A 230 -1.36 -0.49 29.76
C LEU A 230 -1.87 0.43 30.87
N ARG A 231 -3.05 0.13 31.45
CA ARG A 231 -3.75 0.96 32.44
C ARG A 231 -4.33 0.09 33.55
N PRO A 232 -3.49 -0.50 34.42
CA PRO A 232 -3.92 -1.49 35.42
C PRO A 232 -4.87 -0.94 36.48
N LYS A 233 -4.97 0.39 36.61
CA LYS A 233 -5.85 1.08 37.56
C LYS A 233 -7.28 1.29 37.04
N TYR A 234 -7.54 1.10 35.75
CA TYR A 234 -8.84 1.38 35.15
C TYR A 234 -9.83 0.25 35.42
N ARG A 235 -11.10 0.61 35.62
CA ARG A 235 -12.18 -0.36 35.82
C ARG A 235 -12.72 -0.81 34.48
N LEU A 236 -13.18 -2.07 34.40
CA LEU A 236 -13.81 -2.62 33.20
C LEU A 236 -14.95 -1.71 32.71
N SER A 237 -15.80 -1.22 33.62
CA SER A 237 -16.94 -0.37 33.29
C SER A 237 -16.54 0.91 32.56
N ASP A 238 -15.40 1.50 32.92
CA ASP A 238 -14.93 2.75 32.34
C ASP A 238 -14.33 2.51 30.95
N ILE A 239 -13.58 1.40 30.81
CA ILE A 239 -13.04 0.94 29.53
C ILE A 239 -14.17 0.63 28.55
N GLN A 240 -15.18 -0.12 28.99
CA GLN A 240 -16.34 -0.51 28.19
C GLN A 240 -17.16 0.69 27.71
N LYS A 241 -17.41 1.67 28.60
CA LYS A 241 -18.09 2.92 28.23
C LYS A 241 -17.29 3.73 27.21
N ALA A 242 -15.99 3.88 27.42
CA ALA A 242 -15.12 4.63 26.52
C ALA A 242 -15.02 3.98 25.12
N LEU A 243 -14.92 2.65 25.09
CA LEU A 243 -14.77 1.85 23.86
C LEU A 243 -16.11 1.44 23.23
N GLN A 244 -17.24 1.76 23.87
CA GLN A 244 -18.60 1.49 23.40
C GLN A 244 -18.88 0.00 23.15
N THR A 245 -18.53 -0.85 24.12
CA THR A 245 -18.80 -2.28 24.07
C THR A 245 -19.24 -2.82 25.42
N SER A 246 -19.99 -3.92 25.41
CA SER A 246 -20.49 -4.63 26.58
C SER A 246 -20.43 -6.15 26.41
N LEU A 247 -19.51 -6.67 25.57
CA LEU A 247 -19.46 -8.09 25.22
C LEU A 247 -19.25 -9.02 26.43
N PHE A 248 -18.38 -8.62 27.36
CA PHE A 248 -17.99 -9.43 28.51
C PHE A 248 -18.33 -8.75 29.84
N ASN A 249 -18.47 -9.54 30.90
CA ASN A 249 -18.82 -9.05 32.22
C ASN A 249 -17.60 -9.01 33.17
N GLN A 250 -17.84 -8.62 34.43
CA GLN A 250 -16.79 -8.52 35.44
C GLN A 250 -16.14 -9.88 35.76
N ALA A 251 -16.89 -10.99 35.73
CA ALA A 251 -16.35 -12.32 35.99
C ALA A 251 -15.38 -12.77 34.88
N ASP A 252 -15.68 -12.46 33.61
CA ASP A 252 -14.76 -12.69 32.49
C ASP A 252 -13.46 -11.89 32.65
N TRP A 253 -13.59 -10.64 33.07
CA TRP A 253 -12.46 -9.76 33.33
C TRP A 253 -11.56 -10.24 34.47
N ASP A 254 -12.17 -10.67 35.57
CA ASP A 254 -11.44 -11.19 36.71
C ASP A 254 -10.75 -12.51 36.36
N THR A 255 -11.40 -13.37 35.56
CA THR A 255 -10.78 -14.60 35.01
C THR A 255 -9.55 -14.26 34.15
N PHE A 256 -9.66 -13.26 33.26
CA PHE A 256 -8.53 -12.79 32.46
C PHE A 256 -7.40 -12.25 33.33
N ARG A 257 -7.72 -11.43 34.33
CA ARG A 257 -6.74 -10.87 35.27
C ARG A 257 -6.03 -11.95 36.08
N GLU A 258 -6.77 -12.92 36.60
CA GLU A 258 -6.19 -14.05 37.33
C GLU A 258 -5.26 -14.89 36.45
N ALA A 259 -5.63 -15.10 35.18
CA ALA A 259 -4.79 -15.83 34.23
C ALA A 259 -3.44 -15.14 33.99
N LEU A 260 -3.40 -13.81 33.96
CA LEU A 260 -2.17 -13.02 33.84
C LEU A 260 -1.26 -13.12 35.07
N GLN A 261 -1.82 -13.31 36.26
CA GLN A 261 -1.05 -13.46 37.51
C GLN A 261 -0.40 -14.85 37.63
N ARG A 262 -0.91 -15.84 36.89
CA ARG A 262 -0.37 -17.19 36.88
C ARG A 262 0.78 -17.28 35.85
N PRO A 263 1.82 -18.09 36.13
CA PRO A 263 2.84 -18.37 35.13
C PRO A 263 2.18 -19.01 33.90
N ALA A 264 2.74 -18.74 32.72
CA ALA A 264 2.26 -19.29 31.45
C ALA A 264 2.05 -20.81 31.59
N PRO A 265 0.88 -21.35 31.18
CA PRO A 265 0.64 -22.79 31.30
C PRO A 265 1.73 -23.57 30.57
N LYS A 266 2.19 -24.69 31.17
CA LYS A 266 3.16 -25.56 30.51
C LYS A 266 2.54 -26.05 29.20
N TYR A 267 3.21 -25.79 28.08
CA TYR A 267 2.89 -26.39 26.80
C TYR A 267 2.88 -27.93 26.96
N ASP A 268 1.74 -28.56 26.69
CA ASP A 268 1.57 -30.01 26.75
C ASP A 268 1.52 -30.57 25.32
N PRO A 269 2.66 -31.06 24.78
CA PRO A 269 2.73 -31.60 23.44
C PRO A 269 1.83 -32.84 23.25
N ILE A 270 1.43 -33.53 24.33
CA ILE A 270 0.62 -34.76 24.24
C ILE A 270 -0.82 -34.42 23.82
N ARG A 271 -1.33 -33.23 24.12
CA ARG A 271 -2.68 -32.79 23.74
C ARG A 271 -2.84 -32.39 22.27
N ASP A 272 -1.75 -32.07 21.57
CA ASP A 272 -1.77 -31.64 20.16
C ASP A 272 -1.37 -32.75 19.16
N ILE A 273 -0.74 -33.83 19.64
CA ILE A 273 -0.36 -34.98 18.79
C ILE A 273 -1.60 -35.78 18.30
N TRP A 274 -2.75 -35.66 18.96
CA TRP A 274 -3.94 -36.47 18.66
C TRP A 274 -4.69 -36.09 17.38
N THR A 275 -4.29 -35.01 16.69
CA THR A 275 -4.90 -34.63 15.39
C THR A 275 -4.04 -34.91 14.16
N ASN A 276 -2.82 -35.43 14.32
CA ASN A 276 -1.90 -35.59 13.18
C ASN A 276 -1.54 -37.02 12.77
N HIS A 277 -1.93 -38.07 13.49
CA HIS A 277 -1.70 -39.44 13.02
C HIS A 277 -2.84 -40.40 13.38
N ARG A 278 -3.77 -40.63 12.44
CA ARG A 278 -4.27 -42.00 12.23
C ARG A 278 -3.40 -42.60 11.12
N PRO A 279 -2.53 -43.58 11.43
CA PRO A 279 -1.93 -44.42 10.41
C PRO A 279 -3.06 -45.25 9.81
N VAL A 280 -3.28 -45.13 8.51
CA VAL A 280 -3.97 -46.19 7.75
C VAL A 280 -3.06 -47.43 7.84
N PRO A 281 -3.55 -48.61 8.22
CA PRO A 281 -2.73 -49.82 8.21
C PRO A 281 -2.35 -50.15 6.77
N SER A 282 -1.06 -50.08 6.46
CA SER A 282 -0.49 -50.53 5.19
C SER A 282 -0.63 -52.06 5.09
N VAL A 283 -1.41 -52.53 4.13
CA VAL A 283 -1.32 -53.91 3.64
C VAL A 283 -0.20 -53.94 2.60
N GLN A 284 0.84 -54.73 2.88
CA GLN A 284 1.96 -54.99 1.99
C GLN A 284 1.52 -55.72 0.71
N ALA A 285 2.12 -55.34 -0.42
CA ALA A 285 2.46 -56.26 -1.50
C ALA A 285 3.79 -55.82 -2.15
N PRO A 286 4.59 -56.75 -2.71
CA PRO A 286 6.05 -56.62 -2.80
C PRO A 286 6.57 -56.02 -4.11
N ALA A 287 7.84 -55.64 -4.07
CA ALA A 287 8.66 -55.00 -5.11
C ALA A 287 8.74 -55.79 -6.44
N PRO A 288 9.12 -55.11 -7.53
CA PRO A 288 10.46 -55.41 -8.07
C PRO A 288 11.25 -54.23 -8.65
N GLU A 289 12.57 -54.39 -8.49
CA GLU A 289 13.71 -54.06 -9.38
C GLU A 289 13.97 -52.62 -9.88
N ALA A 290 15.19 -52.16 -9.57
CA ALA A 290 15.90 -51.09 -10.28
C ALA A 290 16.31 -51.56 -11.69
N PRO A 291 16.47 -50.64 -12.66
CA PRO A 291 17.82 -50.11 -12.88
C PRO A 291 17.89 -48.62 -13.23
N GLU A 292 19.14 -48.19 -13.35
CA GLU A 292 19.73 -46.85 -13.34
C GLU A 292 19.70 -46.15 -14.75
N PRO A 293 20.42 -45.05 -15.04
CA PRO A 293 19.85 -43.72 -15.32
C PRO A 293 20.07 -43.18 -16.76
N GLN A 294 19.51 -41.98 -17.00
CA GLN A 294 19.76 -40.99 -18.08
C GLN A 294 18.94 -41.09 -19.38
N GLN A 295 18.29 -39.98 -19.77
CA GLN A 295 18.64 -39.23 -21.00
C GLN A 295 17.86 -37.90 -21.13
N ARG A 296 18.64 -36.82 -21.30
CA ARG A 296 18.23 -35.54 -21.91
C ARG A 296 17.86 -35.79 -23.37
N ILE A 297 16.70 -35.31 -23.82
CA ILE A 297 16.46 -35.04 -25.24
C ILE A 297 15.76 -33.68 -25.38
N SER A 298 16.37 -32.84 -26.21
CA SER A 298 15.94 -31.50 -26.58
C SER A 298 14.87 -31.52 -27.70
N THR A 299 13.83 -30.69 -27.54
CA THR A 299 13.11 -29.82 -28.52
C THR A 299 12.60 -30.39 -29.87
N PRO A 300 11.45 -29.89 -30.40
CA PRO A 300 11.53 -28.69 -31.23
C PRO A 300 10.42 -27.64 -31.02
N ILE A 301 10.84 -26.42 -31.33
CA ILE A 301 10.09 -25.19 -31.50
C ILE A 301 9.17 -25.32 -32.72
N VAL A 302 7.91 -24.91 -32.59
CA VAL A 302 7.12 -24.36 -33.70
C VAL A 302 6.64 -22.98 -33.29
N ASN A 303 7.11 -22.00 -34.07
CA ASN A 303 6.73 -20.60 -34.03
C ASN A 303 5.26 -20.42 -34.38
N GLU A 304 4.53 -19.64 -33.59
CA GLU A 304 3.59 -18.68 -34.17
C GLU A 304 3.79 -17.31 -33.53
N ARG A 305 4.24 -16.40 -34.40
CA ARG A 305 4.30 -14.97 -34.19
C ARG A 305 2.89 -14.45 -33.95
N ASN A 306 2.69 -13.81 -32.81
CA ASN A 306 1.84 -12.64 -32.65
C ASN A 306 2.26 -12.01 -31.31
N ALA A 307 3.33 -11.23 -31.32
CA ALA A 307 3.67 -10.38 -30.19
C ALA A 307 2.66 -9.21 -30.18
N PRO A 308 1.80 -9.07 -29.16
CA PRO A 308 1.24 -7.77 -28.88
C PRO A 308 2.39 -6.93 -28.33
N THR A 309 2.68 -5.81 -28.98
CA THR A 309 3.41 -4.70 -28.38
C THR A 309 2.68 -4.30 -27.10
N SER A 310 3.06 -4.89 -25.98
CA SER A 310 2.47 -4.62 -24.68
C SER A 310 2.86 -3.21 -24.27
N ASN A 311 1.97 -2.25 -24.48
CA ASN A 311 2.01 -1.00 -23.72
C ASN A 311 1.79 -1.40 -22.26
N LEU A 312 2.86 -1.54 -21.48
CA LEU A 312 2.78 -1.82 -20.05
C LEU A 312 2.24 -0.56 -19.36
N GLU A 313 0.99 -0.60 -18.89
CA GLU A 313 0.42 0.53 -18.15
C GLU A 313 1.04 0.60 -16.75
N LEU A 314 1.45 1.79 -16.29
CA LEU A 314 1.93 1.96 -14.90
C LEU A 314 0.86 1.59 -13.88
N SER A 315 -0.41 1.76 -14.27
CA SER A 315 -1.34 0.63 -14.31
C SER A 315 -1.22 -0.37 -13.15
N GLU A 316 -0.58 -1.47 -13.50
CA GLU A 316 -0.56 -2.70 -12.74
C GLU A 316 0.39 -2.66 -11.53
N PHE A 317 1.21 -1.60 -11.40
CA PHE A 317 2.36 -1.54 -10.49
C PHE A 317 2.21 -0.47 -9.39
N ILE A 318 1.23 0.39 -9.52
CA ILE A 318 0.89 1.42 -8.54
C ILE A 318 -0.34 0.96 -7.74
N ASP A 319 -0.25 0.85 -6.41
CA ASP A 319 -1.42 0.55 -5.57
C ASP A 319 -2.39 1.75 -5.61
N TYR A 320 -3.45 1.66 -6.42
CA TYR A 320 -4.49 2.69 -6.66
C TYR A 320 -5.37 3.08 -5.46
N LYS A 321 -4.92 2.89 -4.23
CA LYS A 321 -5.73 3.15 -3.05
C LYS A 321 -5.83 4.65 -2.78
N ARG A 322 -6.97 5.23 -3.18
CA ARG A 322 -7.53 6.53 -2.74
C ARG A 322 -6.50 7.66 -2.69
N ASN A 323 -6.10 8.13 -3.86
CA ASN A 323 -5.44 9.42 -3.97
C ASN A 323 -6.48 10.53 -3.71
N TYR A 324 -6.14 11.52 -2.89
CA TYR A 324 -6.90 12.77 -2.81
C TYR A 324 -6.54 13.62 -4.03
N PRO A 325 -7.51 14.31 -4.66
CA PRO A 325 -7.22 15.14 -5.83
C PRO A 325 -6.25 16.25 -5.44
N ALA A 326 -5.08 16.27 -6.07
CA ALA A 326 -4.17 17.39 -5.96
C ALA A 326 -4.83 18.59 -6.65
N LYS A 327 -5.03 19.70 -5.94
CA LYS A 327 -5.41 20.95 -6.59
C LYS A 327 -4.22 21.47 -7.38
N ILE A 328 -4.20 21.14 -8.66
CA ILE A 328 -3.25 21.68 -9.63
C ILE A 328 -3.75 23.05 -10.07
N HIS A 329 -2.94 24.09 -9.84
CA HIS A 329 -3.29 25.45 -10.23
C HIS A 329 -2.98 25.77 -11.70
N THR A 330 -2.14 24.96 -12.35
CA THR A 330 -1.76 25.15 -13.74
C THR A 330 -2.09 23.90 -14.55
N PRO A 331 -3.14 23.90 -15.39
CA PRO A 331 -3.36 22.80 -16.33
C PRO A 331 -2.15 22.69 -17.25
N ILE A 332 -1.61 21.48 -17.39
CA ILE A 332 -0.57 21.17 -18.36
C ILE A 332 -1.17 20.29 -19.45
N SER A 333 -0.77 20.50 -20.71
CA SER A 333 -1.05 19.56 -21.79
C SER A 333 0.24 18.84 -22.14
N GLY A 334 0.26 17.51 -22.04
CA GLY A 334 1.45 16.71 -22.29
C GLY A 334 2.44 16.73 -21.12
N PHE A 335 3.40 17.66 -21.10
CA PHE A 335 4.39 17.70 -20.02
C PHE A 335 4.92 19.09 -19.72
N LYS A 336 5.52 19.24 -18.53
CA LYS A 336 6.26 20.44 -18.12
C LYS A 336 7.54 20.05 -17.38
N ALA A 337 8.64 20.69 -17.74
CA ALA A 337 9.95 20.49 -17.12
C ALA A 337 10.23 21.56 -16.05
N PHE A 338 10.95 21.17 -15.00
CA PHE A 338 11.40 22.04 -13.92
C PHE A 338 12.87 21.78 -13.63
N GLU A 339 13.64 22.84 -13.41
CA GLU A 339 14.99 22.72 -12.88
C GLU A 339 14.94 22.18 -11.46
N THR A 340 15.79 21.19 -11.17
CA THR A 340 15.90 20.63 -9.83
C THR A 340 16.74 21.53 -8.94
N SER A 341 16.32 21.69 -7.67
CA SER A 341 17.11 22.43 -6.70
C SER A 341 18.42 21.70 -6.37
N PRO A 342 19.49 22.41 -5.97
CA PRO A 342 20.73 21.77 -5.52
C PRO A 342 20.51 20.78 -4.35
N ASP A 343 19.51 21.03 -3.52
CA ASP A 343 19.15 20.13 -2.42
C ASP A 343 18.49 18.85 -2.92
N LEU A 344 17.59 18.96 -3.90
CA LEU A 344 17.00 17.81 -4.59
C LEU A 344 18.07 16.98 -5.29
N GLN A 345 19.02 17.60 -6.00
CA GLN A 345 20.12 16.91 -6.67
C GLN A 345 21.00 16.09 -5.69
N ARG A 346 21.33 16.65 -4.52
CA ARG A 346 22.08 15.93 -3.48
C ARG A 346 21.31 14.72 -2.93
N LYS A 347 20.01 14.88 -2.67
CA LYS A 347 19.14 13.79 -2.19
C LYS A 347 18.97 12.70 -3.23
N VAL A 348 18.86 13.09 -4.51
CA VAL A 348 18.80 12.17 -5.65
C VAL A 348 20.09 11.37 -5.79
N ALA A 349 21.26 12.02 -5.70
CA ALA A 349 22.54 11.32 -5.75
C ALA A 349 22.65 10.27 -4.64
N TYR A 350 22.28 10.63 -3.41
CA TYR A 350 22.21 9.70 -2.28
C TYR A 350 21.26 8.53 -2.56
N ALA A 351 20.06 8.79 -3.09
CA ALA A 351 19.10 7.72 -3.41
C ALA A 351 19.62 6.77 -4.51
N SER A 352 20.31 7.32 -5.51
CA SER A 352 20.90 6.55 -6.62
C SER A 352 21.94 5.54 -6.13
N GLU A 353 22.78 5.93 -5.17
CA GLU A 353 23.85 5.10 -4.59
C GLU A 353 23.35 4.05 -3.58
N ASN A 354 22.24 4.33 -2.89
CA ASN A 354 21.81 3.54 -1.73
C ASN A 354 20.53 2.72 -1.96
N GLN A 355 19.89 2.83 -3.11
CA GLN A 355 18.73 1.99 -3.46
C GLN A 355 19.08 0.49 -3.45
N THR A 356 18.22 -0.31 -2.84
CA THR A 356 18.42 -1.76 -2.66
C THR A 356 17.13 -2.51 -2.99
N GLY A 357 17.26 -3.82 -3.19
CA GLY A 357 16.16 -4.66 -3.68
C GLY A 357 15.82 -4.37 -5.13
N TYR A 358 15.59 -5.40 -5.93
CA TYR A 358 15.03 -5.22 -7.26
C TYR A 358 14.04 -6.33 -7.53
N THR A 359 12.83 -5.95 -7.95
CA THR A 359 11.82 -6.88 -8.43
C THR A 359 11.76 -6.74 -9.95
N PRO A 360 12.13 -7.79 -10.72
CA PRO A 360 11.87 -7.84 -12.14
C PRO A 360 10.37 -7.83 -12.40
N THR A 361 9.89 -6.78 -13.04
CA THR A 361 8.47 -6.60 -13.38
C THR A 361 8.19 -6.85 -14.86
N GLY A 362 9.25 -7.00 -15.65
CA GLY A 362 9.25 -7.38 -17.06
C GLY A 362 10.69 -7.56 -17.55
N PRO A 363 10.91 -7.92 -18.84
CA PRO A 363 12.25 -8.08 -19.38
C PRO A 363 13.05 -6.77 -19.39
N ASP A 364 12.36 -5.63 -19.53
CA ASP A 364 12.96 -4.29 -19.66
C ASP A 364 12.46 -3.29 -18.60
N LEU A 365 11.93 -3.76 -17.46
CA LEU A 365 11.39 -2.92 -16.38
C LEU A 365 11.66 -3.55 -15.00
N PHE A 366 12.33 -2.79 -14.13
CA PHE A 366 12.63 -3.14 -12.75
C PHE A 366 12.09 -2.07 -11.80
N ALA A 367 11.52 -2.51 -10.68
CA ALA A 367 11.17 -1.64 -9.57
C ALA A 367 12.12 -1.92 -8.38
N TYR A 368 12.67 -0.85 -7.79
CA TYR A 368 13.45 -0.92 -6.57
C TYR A 368 12.55 -0.85 -5.33
N ASP A 369 13.01 -1.43 -4.21
CA ASP A 369 12.26 -1.36 -2.96
C ASP A 369 12.21 0.09 -2.46
N TRP A 370 11.01 0.56 -2.13
CA TRP A 370 10.86 1.91 -1.58
C TRP A 370 11.24 1.94 -0.11
N ALA A 371 12.40 2.52 0.19
CA ALA A 371 12.86 2.83 1.54
C ALA A 371 12.58 4.31 1.91
N ASP A 372 11.93 4.55 3.05
CA ASP A 372 11.49 5.89 3.48
C ASP A 372 12.65 6.83 3.87
N ASP A 373 13.78 6.29 4.30
CA ASP A 373 15.02 7.02 4.62
C ASP A 373 15.84 7.38 3.38
N ILE A 374 15.73 6.59 2.30
CA ILE A 374 16.44 6.82 1.03
C ILE A 374 15.60 7.67 0.07
N HIS A 375 14.36 7.26 -0.19
CA HIS A 375 13.49 7.86 -1.21
C HIS A 375 12.55 8.94 -0.65
N GLY A 376 12.20 8.84 0.65
CA GLY A 376 11.31 9.80 1.31
C GLY A 376 11.82 11.25 1.28
N PRO A 377 13.13 11.52 1.48
CA PRO A 377 13.68 12.88 1.36
C PRO A 377 13.53 13.49 -0.04
N VAL A 378 13.73 12.69 -1.10
CA VAL A 378 13.56 13.13 -2.50
C VAL A 378 12.10 13.50 -2.75
N MET A 379 11.17 12.61 -2.40
CA MET A 379 9.73 12.84 -2.55
C MET A 379 9.29 14.14 -1.85
N ARG A 380 9.72 14.35 -0.60
CA ARG A 380 9.35 15.55 0.15
C ARG A 380 9.88 16.83 -0.52
N GLN A 381 11.15 16.82 -0.95
CA GLN A 381 11.74 17.97 -1.61
C GLN A 381 11.05 18.30 -2.93
N VAL A 382 10.68 17.29 -3.73
CA VAL A 382 9.94 17.48 -4.99
C VAL A 382 8.60 18.16 -4.77
N LEU A 383 7.85 17.72 -3.75
CA LEU A 383 6.56 18.33 -3.41
C LEU A 383 6.72 19.76 -2.90
N GLU A 384 7.74 20.03 -2.08
CA GLU A 384 8.08 21.38 -1.61
C GLU A 384 8.48 22.31 -2.78
N ASP A 385 9.31 21.82 -3.69
CA ASP A 385 9.77 22.57 -4.86
C ASP A 385 8.58 22.89 -5.79
N LEU A 386 7.73 21.90 -6.11
CA LEU A 386 6.53 22.11 -6.92
C LEU A 386 5.51 23.03 -6.25
N ALA A 387 5.38 22.98 -4.92
CA ALA A 387 4.55 23.94 -4.19
C ALA A 387 5.11 25.35 -4.24
N LYS A 388 6.43 25.51 -4.11
CA LYS A 388 7.13 26.79 -4.25
C LYS A 388 6.99 27.37 -5.66
N TYR A 389 6.98 26.52 -6.68
CA TYR A 389 6.70 26.93 -8.08
C TYR A 389 5.22 27.26 -8.33
N GLY A 390 4.35 27.14 -7.32
CA GLY A 390 2.91 27.36 -7.45
C GLY A 390 2.20 26.30 -8.28
N PHE A 391 2.85 25.16 -8.53
CA PHE A 391 2.29 24.08 -9.34
C PHE A 391 1.33 23.19 -8.54
N LEU A 392 1.62 22.98 -7.25
CA LEU A 392 0.82 22.19 -6.31
C LEU A 392 0.49 22.98 -5.04
N GLN A 393 -0.64 22.69 -4.39
CA GLN A 393 -0.94 23.20 -3.05
C GLN A 393 -0.26 22.32 -1.99
N ALA A 394 0.54 22.93 -1.11
CA ALA A 394 1.43 22.22 -0.15
C ALA A 394 0.73 21.27 0.83
N GLU A 395 -0.60 21.36 0.99
CA GLU A 395 -1.32 20.75 2.11
C GLU A 395 -2.09 19.45 1.77
N GLU A 396 -2.21 19.04 0.49
CA GLU A 396 -3.16 17.96 0.12
C GLU A 396 -2.67 16.99 -0.99
N VAL A 397 -1.37 16.83 -1.23
CA VAL A 397 -0.90 15.93 -2.31
C VAL A 397 -0.53 14.55 -1.76
N TYR A 398 -1.43 13.58 -1.91
CA TYR A 398 -1.09 12.16 -1.77
C TYR A 398 -0.59 11.64 -3.13
N VAL A 399 0.68 11.23 -3.17
CA VAL A 399 1.28 10.62 -4.36
C VAL A 399 1.56 9.15 -4.14
N ALA A 400 1.15 8.32 -5.09
CA ALA A 400 1.66 6.96 -5.16
C ALA A 400 3.11 7.00 -5.69
N ARG A 401 3.97 6.10 -5.21
CA ARG A 401 5.43 6.28 -5.34
C ARG A 401 6.12 4.98 -5.73
N VAL A 402 7.05 5.07 -6.69
CA VAL A 402 7.87 3.95 -7.13
C VAL A 402 9.22 4.46 -7.61
N SER A 403 10.28 3.69 -7.37
CA SER A 403 11.60 3.91 -7.98
C SER A 403 11.80 2.85 -9.06
N VAL A 404 12.11 3.28 -10.28
CA VAL A 404 12.00 2.48 -11.49
C VAL A 404 13.28 2.58 -12.32
N SER A 405 13.69 1.44 -12.88
CA SER A 405 14.64 1.35 -13.99
C SER A 405 13.95 0.72 -15.18
N HIS A 406 13.99 1.33 -16.37
CA HIS A 406 13.45 0.69 -17.56
C HIS A 406 14.27 0.95 -18.82
N GLY A 407 14.28 -0.05 -19.70
CA GLY A 407 15.03 -0.09 -20.95
C GLY A 407 14.15 0.27 -22.15
N LEU A 408 14.15 -0.59 -23.18
CA LEU A 408 13.40 -0.45 -24.44
C LEU A 408 11.89 -0.66 -24.28
N THR A 409 11.31 0.05 -23.32
CA THR A 409 9.89 0.02 -23.01
C THR A 409 9.38 1.44 -22.82
N SER A 410 8.07 1.55 -22.70
CA SER A 410 7.38 2.80 -22.53
C SER A 410 6.34 2.72 -21.44
N THR A 411 6.19 3.84 -20.76
CA THR A 411 5.28 4.01 -19.65
C THR A 411 4.24 5.07 -20.03
N ILE A 412 2.98 4.87 -19.63
CA ILE A 412 1.88 5.79 -19.95
C ILE A 412 1.23 6.25 -18.66
N VAL A 413 0.99 7.57 -18.54
CA VAL A 413 0.27 8.16 -17.41
C VAL A 413 -1.22 7.77 -17.52
N PRO A 414 -1.81 7.17 -16.48
CA PRO A 414 -3.24 6.83 -16.47
C PRO A 414 -4.15 8.06 -16.60
N ALA A 415 -5.39 7.86 -17.06
CA ALA A 415 -6.41 8.90 -17.07
C ALA A 415 -6.72 9.40 -15.64
N GLY A 416 -6.98 10.71 -15.48
CA GLY A 416 -7.24 11.34 -14.18
C GLY A 416 -6.04 11.38 -13.23
N HIS A 417 -4.82 11.23 -13.77
CA HIS A 417 -3.59 11.26 -12.99
C HIS A 417 -2.54 12.16 -13.63
N LEU A 418 -1.63 12.65 -12.80
CA LEU A 418 -0.42 13.38 -13.17
C LEU A 418 0.79 12.61 -12.63
N GLN A 419 1.80 12.39 -13.46
CA GLN A 419 3.04 11.72 -13.06
C GLN A 419 4.18 12.73 -12.93
N ILE A 420 4.82 12.78 -11.78
CA ILE A 420 6.06 13.53 -11.54
C ILE A 420 7.21 12.55 -11.66
N VAL A 421 8.17 12.86 -12.54
CA VAL A 421 9.30 12.01 -12.89
C VAL A 421 10.59 12.73 -12.53
N VAL A 422 11.38 12.11 -11.67
CA VAL A 422 12.66 12.65 -11.18
C VAL A 422 13.76 11.70 -11.59
N PRO A 423 14.56 12.02 -12.63
CA PRO A 423 15.74 11.26 -13.00
C PRO A 423 16.67 11.09 -11.80
N ILE A 424 17.12 9.86 -11.54
CA ILE A 424 18.09 9.57 -10.46
C ILE A 424 19.49 9.24 -10.96
N GLU A 425 19.64 9.12 -12.27
CA GLU A 425 20.91 8.89 -12.93
C GLU A 425 20.86 9.57 -14.30
N ASP A 426 21.96 10.20 -14.71
CA ASP A 426 22.09 10.76 -16.04
C ASP A 426 22.16 9.63 -17.06
N SER A 427 21.49 9.81 -18.20
CA SER A 427 21.52 8.80 -19.27
C SER A 427 21.86 9.44 -20.61
N HIS A 428 22.71 8.76 -21.36
CA HIS A 428 23.07 9.13 -22.73
C HIS A 428 22.02 8.69 -23.75
N TRP A 429 21.05 7.87 -23.33
CA TRP A 429 19.99 7.38 -24.20
C TRP A 429 18.92 8.46 -24.43
N PRO A 430 18.50 8.68 -25.69
CA PRO A 430 17.33 9.49 -25.99
C PRO A 430 16.09 9.04 -25.23
N VAL A 431 15.39 10.00 -24.62
CA VAL A 431 14.11 9.78 -23.96
C VAL A 431 13.05 10.60 -24.68
N SER A 432 11.95 9.97 -25.07
CA SER A 432 10.84 10.60 -25.77
C SER A 432 9.64 10.75 -24.85
N LEU A 433 9.11 11.97 -24.76
CA LEU A 433 7.84 12.30 -24.13
C LEU A 433 6.82 12.58 -25.24
N SER A 434 5.74 11.82 -25.30
CA SER A 434 4.73 11.96 -26.35
C SER A 434 3.31 11.90 -25.81
N ASN A 435 2.41 12.75 -26.32
CA ASN A 435 0.97 12.66 -26.10
C ASN A 435 0.25 12.47 -27.45
N GLN A 436 -1.08 12.59 -27.51
CA GLN A 436 -1.83 12.45 -28.76
C GLN A 436 -1.54 13.55 -29.79
N GLU A 437 -0.99 14.69 -29.35
CA GLU A 437 -0.84 15.90 -30.16
C GLU A 437 0.62 16.17 -30.56
N SER A 438 1.59 15.65 -29.82
CA SER A 438 3.00 16.00 -29.95
C SER A 438 3.94 14.90 -29.41
N SER A 439 5.17 14.89 -29.91
CA SER A 439 6.26 14.03 -29.43
C SER A 439 7.54 14.85 -29.37
N THR A 440 8.28 14.78 -28.27
CA THR A 440 9.51 15.53 -28.05
C THR A 440 10.56 14.65 -27.39
N THR A 441 11.80 14.73 -27.87
CA THR A 441 12.95 14.07 -27.25
C THR A 441 13.59 15.00 -26.23
N VAL A 442 13.82 14.52 -25.02
CA VAL A 442 14.44 15.24 -23.91
C VAL A 442 15.77 14.63 -23.50
N LYS A 443 16.66 15.46 -22.97
CA LYS A 443 17.91 14.99 -22.36
C LYS A 443 17.62 14.44 -20.97
N TRP A 444 17.98 13.19 -20.72
CA TRP A 444 17.80 12.58 -19.41
C TRP A 444 18.94 12.92 -18.46
N ASN A 445 18.69 13.80 -17.50
CA ASN A 445 19.67 14.19 -16.50
C ASN A 445 19.00 14.55 -15.17
N THR A 446 19.74 14.36 -14.09
CA THR A 446 19.34 14.66 -12.71
C THR A 446 19.06 16.13 -12.44
N GLY A 447 19.49 17.02 -13.33
CA GLY A 447 19.25 18.47 -13.27
C GLY A 447 17.81 18.88 -13.59
N ILE A 448 17.01 18.03 -14.24
CA ILE A 448 15.66 18.35 -14.69
C ILE A 448 14.66 17.31 -14.20
N MET A 449 13.58 17.74 -13.55
CA MET A 449 12.41 16.90 -13.27
C MET A 449 11.26 17.23 -14.22
N TYR A 450 10.39 16.26 -14.46
CA TYR A 450 9.27 16.38 -15.39
C TYR A 450 7.95 16.14 -14.67
N THR A 451 6.92 16.84 -15.10
CA THR A 451 5.52 16.54 -14.77
C THR A 451 4.82 16.17 -16.06
N LEU A 452 4.15 15.03 -16.08
CA LEU A 452 3.50 14.44 -17.22
C LEU A 452 1.99 14.39 -16.95
N ASP A 453 1.21 14.94 -17.88
CA ASP A 453 -0.25 14.88 -17.85
C ASP A 453 -0.74 13.49 -18.22
N GLN A 454 -1.98 13.19 -17.89
CA GLN A 454 -2.65 11.96 -18.28
C GLN A 454 -2.46 11.62 -19.76
N LYS A 455 -2.35 10.32 -20.06
CA LYS A 455 -2.11 9.75 -21.39
C LYS A 455 -0.78 10.16 -22.04
N THR A 456 0.08 10.90 -21.34
CA THR A 456 1.45 11.16 -21.81
C THR A 456 2.27 9.89 -21.65
N LYS A 457 3.07 9.60 -22.67
CA LYS A 457 3.91 8.42 -22.80
C LYS A 457 5.37 8.82 -22.65
N LEU A 458 6.08 8.16 -21.74
CA LEU A 458 7.53 8.25 -21.53
C LEU A 458 8.18 6.99 -22.11
N SER A 459 9.03 7.15 -23.13
CA SER A 459 9.72 6.03 -23.80
C SER A 459 11.23 6.27 -23.78
N ALA A 460 12.01 5.22 -23.61
CA ALA A 460 13.46 5.30 -23.65
C ALA A 460 14.04 4.37 -24.71
N SER A 461 15.11 4.80 -25.38
CA SER A 461 15.84 3.96 -26.33
C SER A 461 16.93 3.10 -25.66
N GLY A 462 16.98 3.09 -24.33
CA GLY A 462 17.94 2.38 -23.49
C GLY A 462 17.61 2.56 -22.02
N TRP A 463 18.45 2.05 -21.13
CA TRP A 463 18.16 2.04 -19.69
C TRP A 463 18.18 3.45 -19.09
N ILE A 464 17.09 3.80 -18.42
CA ILE A 464 16.94 5.01 -17.61
C ILE A 464 16.45 4.65 -16.21
N LYS A 465 16.88 5.44 -15.22
CA LYS A 465 16.43 5.32 -13.84
C LYS A 465 15.78 6.61 -13.36
N TYR A 466 14.67 6.47 -12.65
CA TYR A 466 13.96 7.59 -12.04
C TYR A 466 13.08 7.18 -10.88
N MET A 467 12.76 8.17 -10.07
CA MET A 467 11.64 8.11 -9.14
C MET A 467 10.39 8.67 -9.81
N SER A 468 9.29 7.96 -9.64
CA SER A 468 7.98 8.34 -10.17
C SER A 468 7.00 8.55 -9.03
N LEU A 469 6.36 9.72 -8.99
CA LEU A 469 5.30 10.08 -8.05
C LEU A 469 4.02 10.33 -8.85
N LEU A 470 2.96 9.58 -8.60
CA LEU A 470 1.69 9.72 -9.30
C LEU A 470 0.65 10.41 -8.40
N ALA A 471 0.18 11.58 -8.80
CA ALA A 471 -0.90 12.32 -8.15
C ALA A 471 -2.23 12.10 -8.91
N VAL A 472 -3.37 12.13 -8.21
CA VAL A 472 -4.70 12.20 -8.86
C VAL A 472 -5.08 13.65 -9.10
N THR A 473 -5.68 13.92 -10.25
CA THR A 473 -6.08 15.24 -10.71
C THR A 473 -7.58 15.45 -10.75
#